data_AF-A0A5R2NCM6-F1
#
_entry.id   AF-A0A5R2NCM6-F1
#
_cell.length_a   1.000
_cell.length_b   1.000
_cell.length_c   1.000
_cell.angle_alpha   90.00
_cell.angle_beta   90.00
_cell.angle_gamma   90.00
#
_symmetry.space_group_name_H-M   'P 1'
#
loop_
_entity.id
_entity.type
_entity.pdbx_description
1 polymer ?
#
loop_
_entity_poly.entity_id
_entity_poly.type
_entity_poly.pdbx_seq_one_letter_code
_entity_poly.pdbx_strand_id
1 'polypeptide(L)'
;MNIGYVAYLLLAVLVVIFLSAAIRILREYQRGVVFTLGRFTGVKGPGLIILVPFVQQMVKVDLRVVVQDVPPQDVISRDNVSVKVNAVLYFRIVDAERAVIQVE
;
A
#
# COMPACT_ATOMS: atom_id res chain seq x y z
N MET A 1 35.98 15.43 24.73
CA MET A 1 35.35 14.37 23.93
C MET A 1 36.01 14.39 22.55
N ASN A 2 36.85 13.41 22.22
CA ASN A 2 37.58 13.46 20.93
C ASN A 2 36.60 13.39 19.77
N ILE A 3 36.77 14.26 18.77
CA ILE A 3 35.93 14.36 17.55
C ILE A 3 35.72 12.99 16.89
N GLY A 4 36.70 12.09 16.96
CA GLY A 4 36.57 10.72 16.47
C GLY A 4 35.45 9.91 17.13
N TYR A 5 35.29 9.99 18.46
CA TYR A 5 34.21 9.27 19.16
C TYR A 5 32.83 9.80 18.77
N VAL A 6 32.70 11.12 18.56
CA VAL A 6 31.45 11.74 18.10
C VAL A 6 31.12 11.27 16.68
N ALA A 7 32.11 11.17 15.79
CA ALA A 7 31.91 10.68 14.42
C ALA A 7 31.47 9.20 14.39
N TYR A 8 32.08 8.33 15.20
CA TYR A 8 31.65 6.92 15.30
C TYR A 8 30.24 6.78 15.84
N LEU A 9 29.86 7.60 16.83
CA LEU A 9 28.51 7.59 17.42
C LEU A 9 27.47 8.04 16.39
N LEU A 10 27.74 9.09 15.62
CA LEU A 10 26.88 9.54 14.52
C LEU A 10 26.71 8.47 13.43
N LEU A 11 27.79 7.81 13.05
CA LEU A 11 27.76 6.73 12.06
C LEU A 11 26.91 5.54 12.55
N ALA A 12 27.08 5.14 13.81
CA ALA A 12 26.31 4.05 14.41
C ALA A 12 24.81 4.36 14.42
N VAL A 13 24.43 5.59 14.80
CA VAL A 13 23.02 6.04 14.79
C VAL A 13 22.46 6.01 13.36
N LEU A 14 23.22 6.49 12.38
CA LEU A 14 22.80 6.50 10.98
C LEU A 14 22.56 5.07 10.44
N VAL A 15 23.43 4.12 10.79
CA VAL A 15 23.26 2.71 10.42
C VAL A 15 22.01 2.10 11.05
N VAL A 16 21.74 2.37 12.32
CA VAL A 16 20.55 1.86 13.03
C VAL A 16 19.26 2.43 12.42
N ILE A 17 19.25 3.72 12.07
CA ILE A 17 18.11 4.35 11.39
C ILE A 17 17.89 3.70 10.02
N PHE A 18 18.96 3.46 9.27
CA PHE A 18 18.86 2.82 7.96
C PHE A 18 18.30 1.38 8.04
N LEU A 19 18.80 0.58 8.98
CA LEU A 19 18.34 -0.80 9.18
C LEU A 19 16.88 -0.87 9.66
N SER A 20 16.48 0.03 10.56
CA SER A 20 15.10 0.08 11.04
C SER A 20 14.11 0.53 9.95
N ALA A 21 14.53 1.44 9.06
CA ALA A 21 13.72 1.84 7.90
C ALA A 21 13.58 0.74 6.85
N ALA A 22 14.56 -0.16 6.75
CA ALA A 22 14.56 -1.25 5.79
C ALA A 22 13.56 -2.37 6.14
N ILE A 23 13.32 -2.59 7.43
CA ILE A 23 12.47 -3.69 7.90
C ILE A 23 11.01 -3.27 7.86
N ARG A 24 10.20 -3.99 7.07
CA ARG A 24 8.75 -3.82 7.01
C ARG A 24 8.06 -5.15 7.31
N ILE A 25 7.04 -5.10 8.16
CA ILE A 25 6.23 -6.27 8.50
C ILE A 25 4.85 -6.09 7.88
N LEU A 26 4.42 -7.08 7.10
CA LEU A 26 3.08 -7.16 6.53
C LEU A 26 2.26 -8.22 7.27
N ARG A 27 0.98 -7.90 7.50
CA ARG A 27 0.02 -8.86 8.06
C ARG A 27 -0.46 -9.83 6.99
N GLU A 28 -1.00 -10.99 7.39
CA GLU A 28 -1.43 -12.06 6.48
C GLU A 28 -2.41 -11.60 5.38
N TYR A 29 -3.29 -10.67 5.75
CA TYR A 29 -4.30 -10.11 4.85
C TYR A 29 -3.79 -8.95 3.99
N GLN A 30 -2.50 -8.63 4.04
CA GLN A 30 -1.87 -7.56 3.28
C GLN A 30 -0.90 -8.11 2.24
N ARG A 31 -0.79 -7.42 1.12
CA ARG A 31 0.25 -7.65 0.10
C ARG A 31 1.00 -6.36 -0.17
N GLY A 32 2.31 -6.48 -0.37
CA GLY A 32 3.19 -5.35 -0.65
C GLY A 32 3.59 -5.35 -2.11
N VAL A 33 3.11 -4.38 -2.89
CA VAL A 33 3.57 -4.17 -4.26
C VAL A 33 4.85 -3.35 -4.19
N VAL A 34 5.96 -3.91 -4.66
CA VAL A 34 7.28 -3.29 -4.55
C VAL A 34 7.71 -2.68 -5.88
N PHE A 35 8.12 -1.43 -5.82
CA PHE A 35 8.71 -0.68 -6.90
C PHE A 35 10.19 -0.40 -6.58
N THR A 36 11.06 -0.60 -7.56
CA THR A 36 12.48 -0.25 -7.49
C THR A 36 12.74 0.82 -8.52
N LEU A 37 13.14 2.02 -8.08
CA LEU A 37 13.39 3.18 -8.96
C LEU A 37 12.23 3.44 -9.96
N GLY A 38 10.99 3.33 -9.49
CA GLY A 38 9.79 3.53 -10.31
C GLY A 38 9.40 2.36 -11.22
N ARG A 39 10.14 1.24 -11.22
CA ARG A 39 9.77 0.02 -11.95
C ARG A 39 9.19 -1.03 -11.02
N PHE A 40 8.14 -1.71 -11.49
CA PHE A 40 7.58 -2.85 -10.77
C PHE A 40 8.63 -3.96 -10.62
N THR A 41 8.79 -4.45 -9.40
CA THR A 41 9.73 -5.54 -9.08
C THR A 41 9.00 -6.82 -8.74
N GLY A 42 7.84 -6.73 -8.07
CA GLY A 42 7.07 -7.90 -7.67
C GLY A 42 6.12 -7.61 -6.51
N VAL A 43 5.19 -8.53 -6.30
CA VAL A 43 4.31 -8.55 -5.12
C VAL A 43 4.95 -9.41 -4.03
N LYS A 44 5.12 -8.85 -2.84
CA LYS A 44 5.61 -9.54 -1.65
C LYS A 44 4.44 -10.00 -0.79
N GLY A 45 4.57 -11.23 -0.27
CA GLY A 45 3.62 -11.83 0.64
C GLY A 45 3.71 -11.30 2.07
N PRO A 46 2.87 -11.83 2.98
CA PRO A 46 2.89 -11.44 4.38
C PRO A 46 4.18 -11.89 5.09
N GLY A 47 4.46 -11.27 6.23
CA GLY A 47 5.66 -11.52 7.02
C GLY A 47 6.68 -10.39 6.96
N LEU A 48 7.93 -10.71 7.31
CA LEU A 48 9.03 -9.76 7.37
C LEU A 48 9.65 -9.60 5.98
N ILE A 49 9.67 -8.37 5.49
CA ILE A 49 10.25 -7.98 4.22
C ILE A 49 11.33 -6.95 4.49
N ILE A 50 12.48 -7.14 3.86
CA ILE A 50 13.57 -6.16 3.86
C ILE A 50 13.47 -5.39 2.56
N LEU A 51 13.30 -4.09 2.66
CA LEU A 51 13.34 -3.15 1.55
C LEU A 51 14.57 -2.26 1.69
N VAL A 52 15.22 -1.96 0.58
CA VAL A 52 16.27 -0.96 0.56
C VAL A 52 15.62 0.42 0.62
N PRO A 53 15.74 1.18 1.73
CA PRO A 53 15.15 2.52 1.80
C PRO A 53 15.76 3.40 0.71
N PHE A 54 15.03 4.44 0.27
CA PHE A 54 15.36 5.35 -0.83
C PHE A 54 15.29 4.75 -2.24
N VAL A 55 15.68 3.49 -2.43
CA VAL A 55 15.69 2.83 -3.76
C VAL A 55 14.39 2.08 -4.01
N GLN A 56 13.83 1.44 -2.98
CA GLN A 56 12.62 0.65 -3.06
C GLN A 56 11.46 1.34 -2.34
N GLN A 57 10.33 1.39 -3.02
CA GLN A 57 9.06 1.86 -2.50
C GLN A 57 8.07 0.70 -2.46
N MET A 58 7.20 0.67 -1.46
CA MET A 58 6.20 -0.37 -1.33
C MET A 58 4.83 0.22 -1.04
N VAL A 59 3.85 -0.19 -1.83
CA VAL A 59 2.44 0.11 -1.63
C VAL A 59 1.79 -1.09 -0.94
N LYS A 60 1.11 -0.86 0.18
CA LYS A 60 0.44 -1.91 0.93
C LYS A 60 -1.01 -1.99 0.51
N VAL A 61 -1.45 -3.18 0.15
CA VAL A 61 -2.81 -3.45 -0.33
C VAL A 61 -3.49 -4.42 0.64
N ASP A 62 -4.72 -4.11 1.04
CA ASP A 62 -5.55 -5.00 1.86
C ASP A 62 -6.37 -5.93 0.95
N LEU A 63 -6.34 -7.23 1.22
CA LEU A 63 -7.06 -8.25 0.44
C LEU A 63 -8.47 -8.53 1.00
N ARG A 64 -8.88 -7.87 2.08
CA ARG A 64 -10.21 -8.05 2.67
C ARG A 64 -11.29 -7.36 1.84
N VAL A 65 -12.54 -7.73 2.13
CA VAL A 65 -13.70 -7.09 1.53
C VAL A 65 -13.79 -5.65 2.05
N VAL A 66 -13.82 -4.71 1.12
CA VAL A 66 -14.09 -3.30 1.35
C VAL A 66 -15.53 -3.02 0.94
N VAL A 67 -16.18 -2.20 1.74
CA VAL A 67 -17.54 -1.72 1.50
C VAL A 67 -17.45 -0.30 1.01
N GLN A 68 -18.05 0.00 -0.13
CA GLN A 68 -18.09 1.34 -0.70
C GLN A 68 -19.53 1.74 -1.01
N ASP A 69 -19.97 2.85 -0.43
CA ASP A 69 -21.29 3.42 -0.69
C ASP A 69 -21.31 4.15 -2.03
N VAL A 70 -22.33 3.88 -2.84
CA VAL A 70 -22.59 4.58 -4.09
C VAL A 70 -23.49 5.77 -3.78
N PRO A 71 -23.09 7.01 -4.13
CA PRO A 71 -23.90 8.19 -3.87
C PRO A 71 -25.27 8.05 -4.57
N PRO A 72 -26.38 8.49 -3.94
CA PRO A 72 -27.70 8.37 -4.54
C PRO A 72 -27.79 9.11 -5.87
N GLN A 73 -28.38 8.47 -6.88
CA GLN A 73 -28.59 9.06 -8.21
C GLN A 73 -30.08 9.10 -8.54
N ASP A 74 -30.51 10.19 -9.17
CA ASP A 74 -31.87 10.34 -9.69
C ASP A 74 -31.91 9.74 -11.11
N VAL A 75 -32.70 8.69 -11.28
CA VAL A 75 -32.82 7.94 -12.53
C VAL A 75 -34.29 7.87 -12.97
N ILE A 76 -34.52 7.83 -14.28
CA ILE A 76 -35.86 7.67 -14.85
C ILE A 76 -36.04 6.18 -15.16
N SER A 77 -37.08 5.57 -14.59
CA SER A 77 -37.40 4.16 -14.84
C SER A 77 -37.95 3.96 -16.27
N ARG A 78 -38.02 2.72 -16.71
CA ARG A 78 -38.62 2.37 -18.01
C ARG A 78 -40.08 2.84 -18.14
N ASP A 79 -40.78 2.98 -17.02
CA ASP A 79 -42.16 3.44 -16.94
C ASP A 79 -42.27 4.97 -16.85
N ASN A 80 -41.18 5.69 -17.13
CA ASN A 80 -41.12 7.15 -17.14
C ASN A 80 -41.42 7.79 -15.77
N VAL A 81 -40.99 7.15 -14.69
CA VAL A 81 -41.11 7.66 -13.32
C VAL A 81 -39.72 7.95 -12.76
N SER A 82 -39.56 9.12 -12.15
CA SER A 82 -38.32 9.51 -11.47
C SER A 82 -38.19 8.80 -10.13
N VAL A 83 -37.08 8.08 -9.94
CA VAL A 83 -36.75 7.39 -8.69
C VAL A 83 -35.32 7.73 -8.27
N LYS A 84 -35.10 7.84 -6.95
CA LYS A 84 -33.77 8.00 -6.37
C LYS A 84 -33.27 6.63 -5.92
N VAL A 85 -32.16 6.17 -6.48
CA VAL A 85 -31.56 4.87 -6.16
C VAL A 85 -30.22 5.04 -5.47
N ASN A 86 -29.95 4.21 -4.46
CA ASN A 86 -28.66 4.08 -3.81
C ASN A 86 -28.22 2.61 -3.82
N ALA A 87 -26.92 2.38 -3.72
CA ALA A 87 -26.35 1.03 -3.72
C ALA A 87 -25.10 0.98 -2.83
N VAL A 88 -24.72 -0.24 -2.44
CA VAL A 88 -23.50 -0.51 -1.67
C VAL A 88 -22.71 -1.58 -2.41
N LEU A 89 -21.43 -1.31 -2.68
CA LEU A 89 -20.53 -2.23 -3.36
C LEU A 89 -19.69 -2.98 -2.34
N TYR A 90 -19.70 -4.31 -2.43
CA TYR A 90 -18.82 -5.19 -1.68
C TYR A 90 -17.81 -5.80 -2.66
N PHE A 91 -16.55 -5.41 -2.54
CA PHE A 91 -15.49 -5.95 -3.38
C PHE A 91 -14.24 -6.22 -2.57
N ARG A 92 -13.36 -7.07 -3.10
CA ARG A 92 -12.03 -7.32 -2.54
C ARG A 92 -11.02 -7.37 -3.67
N ILE A 93 -9.79 -7.04 -3.35
CA ILE A 93 -8.69 -7.12 -4.31
C ILE A 93 -8.27 -8.57 -4.45
N VAL A 94 -8.34 -9.10 -5.68
CA VAL A 94 -7.92 -10.47 -6.03
C VAL A 94 -6.46 -10.50 -6.44
N ASP A 95 -6.02 -9.49 -7.19
CA ASP A 95 -4.65 -9.33 -7.68
C ASP A 95 -4.12 -7.95 -7.29
N ALA A 96 -3.14 -7.93 -6.38
CA ALA A 96 -2.55 -6.70 -5.86
C ALA A 96 -1.67 -5.97 -6.90
N GLU A 97 -1.02 -6.70 -7.81
CA GLU A 97 -0.19 -6.09 -8.86
C GLU A 97 -1.07 -5.24 -9.76
N ARG A 98 -2.14 -5.85 -10.29
CA ARG A 98 -3.04 -5.19 -11.22
C ARG A 98 -3.82 -4.06 -10.57
N ALA A 99 -4.24 -4.22 -9.31
CA ALA A 99 -4.97 -3.19 -8.58
C ALA A 99 -4.15 -1.90 -8.46
N VAL A 100 -2.85 -2.00 -8.17
CA VAL A 100 -2.00 -0.81 -7.99
C VAL A 100 -1.49 -0.27 -9.32
N ILE A 101 -1.18 -1.11 -10.30
CA ILE A 101 -0.57 -0.65 -11.57
C ILE A 101 -1.61 -0.15 -12.58
N GLN A 102 -2.81 -0.76 -12.62
CA GLN A 102 -3.78 -0.53 -13.69
C GLN A 102 -4.98 0.32 -13.28
N VAL A 103 -5.27 0.44 -11.97
CA VAL A 103 -6.53 1.04 -11.50
C VAL A 103 -6.29 2.28 -10.64
N GLU A 104 -5.32 2.21 -9.72
CA GLU A 104 -4.99 3.31 -8.79
C GLU A 104 -4.34 4.52 -9.47
#